data_AF-A0A947MZ46-F1
#
_entry.id   AF-A0A947MZ46-F1
#
_cell.length_a   1.000
_cell.length_b   1.000
_cell.length_c   1.000
_cell.angle_alpha   90.00
_cell.angle_beta   90.00
_cell.angle_gamma   90.00
#
_symmetry.space_group_name_H-M   'P 1'
#
loop_
_entity.id
_entity.type
_entity.pdbx_description
1 polymer ?
#
loop_
_entity_poly.entity_id
_entity_poly.type
_entity_poly.pdbx_seq_one_letter_code
_entity_poly.pdbx_strand_id
1 'polypeptide(L)'
;MKIVIVDSIRKKEFKHGYIASEDLDTIISSFTKGIFTPIKGASLPKESQLIKLYATSVGGAKRIVFLVDMKTKDGYILFYRGKNDAIGKNISIKNPAFKKKLIRYLELLDSDMEKGSYTIYSDQRKS
;
A
#
# COMPACT_ATOMS: atom_id res chain seq x y z
N MET A 1 6.73 5.56 -12.85
CA MET A 1 6.17 4.79 -11.74
C MET A 1 6.07 5.70 -10.53
N LYS A 2 4.86 5.92 -10.03
CA LYS A 2 4.57 6.77 -8.88
C LYS A 2 4.02 5.93 -7.72
N ILE A 3 4.19 6.43 -6.51
CA ILE A 3 3.53 5.90 -5.33
C ILE A 3 2.52 6.93 -4.86
N VAL A 4 1.26 6.52 -4.75
CA VAL A 4 0.16 7.37 -4.30
C VAL A 4 -0.29 6.90 -2.93
N ILE A 5 -0.44 7.84 -2.00
CA ILE A 5 -1.02 7.60 -0.68
C ILE A 5 -2.18 8.57 -0.50
N VAL A 6 -3.39 8.04 -0.43
CA VAL A 6 -4.60 8.83 -0.15
C VAL A 6 -4.70 9.18 1.33
N ASP A 7 -5.30 10.32 1.64
CA ASP A 7 -5.32 10.88 3.00
C ASP A 7 -6.02 9.99 4.03
N SER A 8 -7.12 9.36 3.65
CA SER A 8 -7.89 8.48 4.52
C SER A 8 -7.10 7.23 4.91
N ILE A 9 -6.37 6.64 3.97
CA ILE A 9 -5.50 5.49 4.24
C ILE A 9 -4.28 5.94 5.03
N ARG A 10 -3.69 7.09 4.70
CA ARG A 10 -2.57 7.68 5.43
C ARG A 10 -2.90 7.82 6.92
N LYS A 11 -4.06 8.39 7.24
CA LYS A 11 -4.53 8.58 8.63
C LYS A 11 -4.79 7.26 9.38
N LYS A 12 -5.08 6.16 8.68
CA LYS A 12 -5.42 4.85 9.28
C LYS A 12 -4.23 3.91 9.40
N GLU A 13 -3.27 3.98 8.48
CA GLU A 13 -2.07 3.15 8.50
C GLU A 13 -0.92 3.80 9.29
N PHE A 14 -0.87 5.13 9.35
CA PHE A 14 0.18 5.89 10.00
C PHE A 14 -0.39 6.74 11.13
N LYS A 15 0.34 6.89 12.24
CA LYS A 15 -0.13 7.55 13.48
C LYS A 15 -0.70 8.94 13.17
N HIS A 16 -2.02 9.05 13.09
CA HIS A 16 -2.76 10.27 12.69
C HIS A 16 -2.33 10.90 11.35
N GLY A 17 -1.74 10.10 10.46
CA GLY A 17 -1.35 10.53 9.12
C GLY A 17 0.10 10.99 8.97
N TYR A 18 0.89 10.96 10.05
CA TYR A 18 2.33 11.22 9.98
C TYR A 18 3.10 9.97 9.54
N ILE A 19 3.78 10.05 8.40
CA ILE A 19 4.68 9.01 7.90
C ILE A 19 6.11 9.44 8.25
N ALA A 20 6.81 8.63 9.05
CA ALA A 20 8.21 8.88 9.35
C ALA A 20 9.06 8.74 8.07
N SER A 21 10.09 9.55 7.91
CA SER A 21 10.94 9.58 6.71
C SER A 21 11.51 8.20 6.38
N GLU A 22 11.94 7.45 7.40
CA GLU A 22 12.51 6.11 7.23
C GLU A 22 11.47 5.09 6.74
N ASP A 23 10.23 5.21 7.20
CA ASP A 23 9.12 4.37 6.74
C ASP A 23 8.77 4.72 5.28
N LEU A 24 8.77 6.01 4.93
CA LEU A 24 8.54 6.47 3.56
C LEU A 24 9.63 5.99 2.60
N ASP A 25 10.90 6.10 2.99
CA ASP A 25 12.04 5.58 2.22
C ASP A 25 11.96 4.07 2.07
N THR A 26 11.56 3.36 3.12
CA THR A 26 11.32 1.91 3.07
C THR A 26 10.24 1.55 2.06
N ILE A 27 9.13 2.30 2.06
CA ILE A 27 8.02 2.12 1.12
C ILE A 27 8.49 2.36 -0.32
N ILE A 28 9.13 3.51 -0.58
CA ILE A 28 9.59 3.90 -1.92
C ILE A 28 10.60 2.89 -2.44
N SER A 29 11.66 2.62 -1.68
CA SER A 29 12.73 1.72 -2.09
C SER A 29 12.27 0.27 -2.26
N SER A 30 11.32 -0.22 -1.46
CA SER A 30 10.81 -1.59 -1.59
C SER A 30 9.95 -1.74 -2.83
N PHE A 31 9.12 -0.75 -3.15
CA PHE A 31 8.30 -0.77 -4.35
C PHE A 31 9.15 -0.63 -5.62
N THR A 32 10.17 0.25 -5.61
CA THR A 32 11.03 0.49 -6.78
C THR A 32 11.95 -0.69 -7.09
N LYS A 33 12.33 -1.49 -6.09
CA LYS A 33 13.06 -2.76 -6.30
C LYS A 33 12.27 -3.79 -7.14
N GLY A 34 10.94 -3.67 -7.22
CA GLY A 34 10.11 -4.57 -8.03
C GLY A 34 10.02 -6.01 -7.53
N ILE A 35 10.49 -6.31 -6.31
CA ILE A 35 10.40 -7.65 -5.71
C ILE A 35 9.09 -7.74 -4.92
N PHE A 36 8.08 -8.36 -5.52
CA PHE A 36 6.76 -8.50 -4.91
C PHE A 36 6.10 -9.84 -5.23
N THR A 37 5.08 -10.18 -4.44
CA THR A 37 4.23 -11.33 -4.68
C THR A 37 2.83 -10.83 -5.04
N PRO A 38 2.31 -11.16 -6.24
CA PRO A 38 0.90 -10.95 -6.54
C PRO A 38 0.01 -11.67 -5.54
N ILE A 39 -1.06 -11.00 -5.10
CA ILE A 39 -2.07 -11.60 -4.24
C ILE A 39 -3.45 -11.47 -4.87
N LYS A 40 -4.35 -12.40 -4.57
CA LYS A 40 -5.74 -12.29 -4.98
C LYS A 40 -6.38 -11.08 -4.30
N GLY A 41 -7.13 -10.30 -5.06
CA GLY A 41 -8.04 -9.28 -4.53
C GLY A 41 -9.49 -9.70 -4.60
N ALA A 42 -10.37 -8.79 -4.18
CA ALA A 42 -11.81 -8.91 -4.33
C ALA A 42 -12.32 -7.60 -4.94
N SER A 43 -13.11 -7.70 -6.02
CA SER A 43 -13.70 -6.54 -6.71
C SER A 43 -12.70 -5.44 -7.06
N LEU A 44 -11.56 -5.83 -7.66
CA LEU A 44 -10.54 -4.87 -8.06
C LEU A 44 -10.97 -4.09 -9.31
N PRO A 45 -10.55 -2.82 -9.46
CA PRO A 45 -10.69 -2.09 -10.71
C PRO A 45 -10.12 -2.85 -11.90
N LYS A 46 -10.63 -2.59 -13.11
CA LYS A 46 -10.06 -3.17 -14.34
C LYS A 46 -8.59 -2.80 -14.45
N GLU A 47 -7.81 -3.72 -15.01
CA GLU A 47 -6.38 -3.53 -15.24
C GLU A 47 -5.58 -3.17 -13.98
N SER A 48 -6.05 -3.63 -12.81
CA SER A 48 -5.33 -3.47 -11.56
C SER A 48 -4.97 -4.80 -10.93
N GLN A 49 -3.91 -4.81 -10.12
CA GLN A 49 -3.43 -5.99 -9.42
C GLN A 49 -3.05 -5.63 -7.99
N LEU A 50 -3.39 -6.51 -7.03
CA LEU A 50 -2.81 -6.40 -5.69
C LEU A 50 -1.46 -7.08 -5.65
N ILE A 51 -0.48 -6.38 -5.11
CA ILE A 51 0.83 -6.94 -4.82
C ILE A 51 1.14 -6.78 -3.34
N LYS A 52 1.92 -7.72 -2.83
CA LYS A 52 2.43 -7.73 -1.46
C LYS A 52 3.95 -7.68 -1.50
N LEU A 53 4.53 -6.83 -0.66
CA LEU A 53 5.96 -6.68 -0.48
C LEU A 53 6.34 -6.97 0.97
N TYR A 54 7.55 -7.47 1.14
CA TYR A 54 8.19 -7.63 2.43
C TYR A 54 9.31 -6.61 2.53
N ALA A 55 9.33 -5.86 3.61
CA ALA A 55 10.32 -4.83 3.85
C ALA A 55 10.80 -4.88 5.30
N THR A 56 11.97 -4.31 5.55
CA THR A 56 12.51 -4.15 6.91
C THR A 56 12.69 -2.67 7.15
N SER A 57 11.96 -2.14 8.13
CA SER A 57 12.10 -0.77 8.63
C SER A 57 12.90 -0.77 9.94
N VAL A 58 13.28 0.41 10.44
CA VAL A 58 13.84 0.55 11.80
C VAL A 58 12.90 -0.03 12.86
N GLY A 59 11.58 0.11 12.67
CA GLY A 59 10.55 -0.48 13.52
C GLY A 59 10.30 -1.98 13.32
N GLY A 60 11.18 -2.67 12.59
CA GLY A 60 11.13 -4.11 12.33
C GLY A 60 10.49 -4.48 10.99
N ALA A 61 10.18 -5.77 10.84
CA ALA A 61 9.67 -6.34 9.60
C ALA A 61 8.25 -5.84 9.27
N LYS A 62 8.11 -5.33 8.05
CA LYS A 62 6.89 -4.76 7.48
C LYS A 62 6.40 -5.58 6.30
N ARG A 63 5.10 -5.53 6.12
CA ARG A 63 4.39 -6.08 4.96
C ARG A 63 3.55 -4.98 4.38
N ILE A 64 3.81 -4.69 3.12
CA ILE A 64 3.21 -3.58 2.40
C ILE A 64 2.32 -4.16 1.31
N VAL A 65 1.14 -3.59 1.13
CA VAL A 65 0.23 -3.99 0.06
C VAL A 65 -0.09 -2.78 -0.79
N PHE A 66 0.08 -2.95 -2.08
CA PHE A 66 -0.29 -1.96 -3.08
C PHE A 66 -1.41 -2.51 -3.96
N LEU A 67 -2.30 -1.63 -4.38
CA LEU A 67 -3.00 -1.78 -5.65
C LEU A 67 -2.12 -1.16 -6.73
N VAL A 68 -1.87 -1.88 -7.81
CA VAL A 68 -1.03 -1.41 -8.92
C VAL A 68 -1.87 -1.32 -10.16
N ASP A 69 -1.82 -0.17 -10.83
CA ASP A 69 -2.33 0.00 -12.18
C ASP A 69 -1.40 -0.71 -13.17
N MET A 70 -1.92 -1.66 -13.93
CA MET A 70 -1.10 -2.48 -14.83
C MET A 70 -0.67 -1.75 -16.10
N LYS A 71 -1.31 -0.64 -16.46
CA LYS A 71 -0.92 0.24 -17.58
C LYS A 71 0.17 1.21 -17.18
N THR A 72 -0.05 1.99 -16.13
CA THR A 72 0.88 3.06 -15.71
C THR A 72 2.01 2.55 -14.81
N LYS A 73 1.80 1.37 -14.19
CA LYS A 73 2.61 0.80 -13.11
C LYS A 73 2.57 1.61 -11.81
N ASP A 74 1.69 2.60 -11.70
CA ASP A 74 1.57 3.38 -10.48
C ASP A 74 1.00 2.53 -9.33
N GLY A 75 1.59 2.68 -8.15
CA GLY A 75 1.23 1.95 -6.95
C GLY A 75 0.46 2.82 -5.97
N TYR A 76 -0.69 2.33 -5.53
CA TYR A 76 -1.52 2.94 -4.51
C TYR A 76 -1.38 2.15 -3.21
N ILE A 77 -0.86 2.77 -2.16
CA ILE A 77 -0.69 2.07 -0.87
C ILE A 77 -2.06 1.79 -0.27
N LEU A 78 -2.26 0.53 0.11
CA LEU A 78 -3.42 0.12 0.90
C LEU A 78 -3.02 -0.23 2.33
N PHE A 79 -1.92 -0.97 2.54
CA PHE A 79 -1.53 -1.44 3.87
C PHE A 79 -0.06 -1.24 4.16
N TYR A 80 0.26 -0.82 5.39
CA TYR A 80 1.61 -0.77 5.94
C TYR A 80 1.62 -1.40 7.34
N ARG A 81 1.91 -2.71 7.42
CA ARG A 81 1.65 -3.51 8.63
C ARG A 81 2.87 -4.26 9.12
N GLY A 82 3.00 -4.41 10.43
CA GLY A 82 4.05 -5.22 11.05
C GLY A 82 3.80 -6.73 10.90
N LYS A 83 4.84 -7.54 11.06
CA LYS A 83 4.71 -9.01 10.91
C LYS A 83 3.77 -9.68 11.93
N ASN A 84 3.57 -9.07 13.09
CA ASN A 84 2.78 -9.60 14.20
C ASN A 84 1.36 -8.99 14.28
N ASP A 85 1.03 -8.03 13.39
CA ASP A 85 -0.32 -7.46 13.29
C ASP A 85 -1.32 -8.52 12.81
N ALA A 86 -2.57 -8.50 13.29
CA ALA A 86 -3.58 -9.50 12.95
C ALA A 86 -3.88 -9.60 11.45
N ILE A 87 -3.78 -8.49 10.73
CA ILE A 87 -3.87 -8.43 9.27
C ILE A 87 -2.52 -8.75 8.66
N GLY A 88 -1.46 -8.13 9.18
CA GLY A 88 -0.10 -8.32 8.70
C GLY A 88 0.34 -9.79 8.70
N LYS A 89 -0.02 -10.57 9.72
CA LYS A 89 0.34 -12.00 9.86
C LYS A 89 -0.16 -12.86 8.71
N ASN A 90 -1.30 -12.52 8.11
CA ASN A 90 -1.86 -13.24 6.99
C ASN A 90 -2.56 -12.31 5.99
N ILE A 91 -1.78 -11.77 5.06
CA ILE A 91 -2.25 -10.91 3.97
C ILE A 91 -2.77 -11.80 2.84
N SER A 92 -4.06 -12.11 2.92
CA SER A 92 -4.79 -12.92 1.94
C SER A 92 -6.29 -12.71 2.09
N ILE A 93 -7.05 -12.81 0.98
CA ILE A 93 -8.52 -12.79 1.01
C ILE A 93 -9.14 -13.90 1.86
N LYS A 94 -8.38 -14.96 2.19
CA LYS A 94 -8.79 -16.01 3.12
C LYS A 94 -8.81 -15.53 4.58
N ASN A 95 -8.09 -14.45 4.92
CA ASN A 95 -8.16 -13.81 6.23
C ASN A 95 -9.34 -12.84 6.26
N PRO A 96 -10.40 -13.08 7.05
CA PRO A 96 -11.59 -12.22 7.07
C PRO A 96 -11.28 -10.77 7.48
N ALA A 97 -10.33 -10.57 8.40
CA ALA A 97 -9.94 -9.24 8.85
C ALA A 97 -9.27 -8.45 7.71
N PHE A 98 -8.38 -9.10 6.95
CA PHE A 98 -7.78 -8.51 5.75
C PHE A 98 -8.84 -8.21 4.70
N LYS A 99 -9.69 -9.19 4.36
CA LYS A 99 -10.72 -9.04 3.32
C LYS A 99 -11.66 -7.87 3.62
N LYS A 100 -12.18 -7.79 4.86
CA LYS A 100 -13.08 -6.70 5.27
C LYS A 100 -12.40 -5.34 5.14
N LYS A 101 -11.14 -5.24 5.59
CA LYS A 101 -10.40 -3.98 5.54
C LYS A 101 -9.97 -3.59 4.12
N LEU A 102 -9.67 -4.58 3.27
CA LEU A 102 -9.33 -4.38 1.87
C LEU A 102 -10.49 -3.70 1.13
N ILE A 103 -11.70 -4.25 1.24
CA ILE A 103 -12.90 -3.67 0.61
C ILE A 103 -13.08 -2.22 1.07
N ARG A 104 -13.01 -1.99 2.39
CA ARG A 104 -13.10 -0.64 2.94
C ARG A 104 -12.02 0.30 2.42
N TYR A 105 -10.81 -0.19 2.21
CA TYR A 105 -9.70 0.64 1.74
C TYR A 105 -9.78 0.93 0.25
N LEU A 106 -10.36 0.03 -0.55
CA LEU A 106 -10.67 0.32 -1.95
C LEU A 106 -11.74 1.40 -2.06
N GLU A 107 -12.79 1.39 -1.23
CA GLU A 107 -13.79 2.47 -1.17
C GLU A 107 -13.16 3.82 -0.78
N LEU A 108 -12.25 3.82 0.20
CA LEU A 108 -11.56 5.04 0.64
C LEU A 108 -10.60 5.56 -0.43
N LEU A 109 -9.88 4.66 -1.10
CA LEU A 109 -9.03 4.99 -2.23
C LEU A 109 -9.85 5.68 -3.32
N ASP A 110 -10.94 5.07 -3.74
CA ASP A 110 -11.83 5.61 -4.77
C ASP A 110 -12.35 7.01 -4.39
N SER A 111 -12.92 7.15 -3.19
CA SER A 111 -13.47 8.44 -2.72
C SER A 111 -12.42 9.54 -2.59
N ASP A 112 -11.21 9.23 -2.11
CA ASP A 112 -10.16 10.24 -1.98
C ASP A 112 -9.55 10.60 -3.34
N MET A 113 -9.49 9.64 -4.28
CA MET A 113 -9.05 9.90 -5.65
C MET A 113 -10.02 10.85 -6.37
N GLU A 114 -11.33 10.64 -6.24
CA GLU A 114 -12.36 11.54 -6.78
C GLU A 114 -12.25 12.97 -6.23
N LYS A 115 -11.87 13.11 -4.95
CA LYS A 115 -11.71 14.40 -4.28
C LYS A 115 -10.35 15.06 -4.53
N GLY A 116 -9.39 14.36 -5.13
CA GLY A 116 -8.00 14.82 -5.23
C GLY A 116 -7.24 14.84 -3.89
N SER A 117 -7.68 14.06 -2.89
CA SER A 117 -7.15 14.06 -1.52
C SER A 117 -6.02 13.03 -1.35
N TYR A 118 -4.88 13.28 -2.01
CA TYR A 118 -3.74 12.36 -1.99
C TYR A 118 -2.40 13.05 -2.11
N THR A 119 -1.33 12.32 -1.77
CA THR A 119 0.06 12.74 -2.00
C THR A 119 0.74 11.76 -2.94
N ILE A 120 1.51 12.30 -3.88
CA ILE A 120 2.31 11.52 -4.83
C ILE A 120 3.77 11.55 -4.40
N TYR A 121 4.40 10.38 -4.39
CA TYR A 121 5.82 10.19 -4.18
C TYR A 121 6.44 9.54 -5.42
N SER A 122 7.70 9.87 -5.69
CA SER A 122 8.48 9.28 -6.78
C SER A 122 9.91 9.05 -6.30
N ASP A 123 10.58 8.02 -6.85
CA ASP A 123 12.00 7.83 -6.59
C ASP A 123 12.77 8.96 -7.29
N GLN A 124 13.30 9.89 -6.52
CA GLN A 124 14.09 11.03 -7.01
C GLN A 124 15.55 10.66 -7.28
N ARG A 125 15.93 9.38 -7.13
CA ARG A 125 17.27 8.89 -7.49
C ARG A 125 17.39 8.88 -9.01
N LYS A 126 17.80 10.04 -9.54
CA LYS A 126 18.35 10.17 -10.89
C LYS A 126 19.49 9.16 -11.05
N SER A 127 19.43 8.43 -12.16
CA SER A 127 20.56 7.72 -12.75
C SER A 127 21.76 8.64 -12.93
#